data_AF-A0A419DRY8-F1
#
_entry.id   AF-A0A419DRY8-F1
#
_cell.length_a   1.000
_cell.length_b   1.000
_cell.length_c   1.000
_cell.angle_alpha   90.00
_cell.angle_beta   90.00
_cell.angle_gamma   90.00
#
_symmetry.space_group_name_H-M   'P 1'
#
loop_
_entity.id
_entity.type
_entity.pdbx_description
1 polymer ?
#
loop_
_entity_poly.entity_id
_entity_poly.type
_entity_poly.pdbx_seq_one_letter_code
_entity_poly.pdbx_strand_id
1 'polypeptide(L)'
;MKNTQLHPSIPQLERDIERMDQHILDLTAHIETLENLLMKMIEQKAYTPDLLTSIDYVMLKRNASSAAVLQLPLFLIRIQKDYQFSGIIPTLAHFHSELLTTLSIDEKEQENYPIEISTQLIHEKLKSGVFDVGEKILNNQ
;
A
#
# COMPACT_ATOMS: atom_id res chain seq x y z
N MET A 1 -2.54 -51.69 18.63
CA MET A 1 -1.37 -51.01 19.24
C MET A 1 -0.22 -51.14 18.24
N LYS A 2 0.48 -50.12 17.74
CA LYS A 2 0.69 -48.72 18.09
C LYS A 2 0.69 -47.91 16.79
N ASN A 3 0.09 -46.72 16.82
CA ASN A 3 0.20 -45.70 15.78
C ASN A 3 1.58 -45.05 15.93
N THR A 4 2.60 -45.58 15.23
CA THR A 4 3.95 -45.03 15.27
C THR A 4 4.03 -43.86 14.30
N GLN A 5 3.47 -42.72 14.68
CA GLN A 5 3.76 -41.47 13.99
C GLN A 5 5.25 -41.17 14.19
N LEU A 6 6.00 -41.26 13.09
CA LEU A 6 7.40 -40.88 12.99
C LEU A 6 7.53 -39.39 13.33
N HIS A 7 8.05 -39.08 14.52
CA HIS A 7 8.57 -37.74 14.77
C HIS A 7 9.85 -37.58 13.95
N PRO A 8 9.95 -36.57 13.06
CA PRO A 8 11.19 -36.30 12.35
C PRO A 8 12.32 -36.05 13.36
N SER A 9 13.51 -36.57 13.05
CA SER A 9 14.68 -36.36 13.89
C SER A 9 15.13 -34.90 13.81
N ILE A 10 15.77 -34.39 14.88
CA ILE A 10 16.31 -33.01 14.92
C ILE A 10 17.16 -32.68 13.68
N PRO A 11 18.08 -33.55 13.21
CA PRO A 11 18.85 -33.28 12.00
C PRO A 11 18.03 -33.21 10.70
N GLN A 12 16.87 -33.87 10.66
CA GLN A 12 15.96 -33.75 9.51
C GLN A 12 15.26 -32.39 9.52
N LEU A 13 14.79 -31.95 10.69
CA LEU A 13 14.17 -30.64 10.86
C LEU A 13 15.15 -29.49 10.55
N GLU A 14 16.41 -29.59 10.96
CA GLU A 14 17.45 -28.61 10.65
C GLU A 14 17.65 -28.46 9.13
N ARG A 15 17.75 -29.58 8.41
CA ARG A 15 17.88 -29.57 6.94
C ARG A 15 16.64 -29.02 6.24
N ASP A 16 15.45 -29.32 6.76
CA ASP A 16 14.20 -28.80 6.21
C ASP A 16 14.10 -27.28 6.43
N ILE A 17 14.55 -26.76 7.58
CA ILE A 17 14.64 -25.32 7.86
C ILE A 17 15.64 -24.65 6.91
N GLU A 18 16.86 -25.19 6.76
CA GLU A 18 17.87 -24.63 5.84
C GLU A 18 17.35 -24.56 4.40
N ARG A 19 16.63 -25.60 3.96
CA ARG A 19 16.01 -25.63 2.63
C ARG A 19 14.91 -24.59 2.50
N MET A 20 14.09 -24.41 3.54
CA MET A 20 13.05 -23.38 3.57
C MET A 20 13.66 -21.98 3.51
N ASP A 21 14.72 -21.72 4.27
CA ASP A 21 15.43 -20.44 4.25
C ASP A 21 15.99 -20.14 2.86
N GLN A 22 16.60 -21.13 2.20
CA GLN A 22 17.08 -20.97 0.82
C GLN A 22 15.93 -20.64 -0.14
N HIS A 23 14.80 -21.34 -0.04
CA HIS A 23 13.64 -21.04 -0.88
C HIS A 23 13.08 -19.63 -0.61
N ILE A 24 13.08 -19.17 0.65
CA ILE A 24 12.66 -17.81 1.01
C ILE A 24 13.59 -16.78 0.35
N LEU A 25 14.90 -17.00 0.39
CA LEU A 25 15.88 -16.14 -0.28
C LEU A 25 15.65 -16.08 -1.80
N ASP A 26 15.49 -17.24 -2.45
CA ASP A 26 15.26 -17.31 -3.90
C ASP A 26 13.95 -16.61 -4.30
N LEU A 27 12.88 -16.81 -3.53
CA LEU A 27 11.60 -16.14 -3.76
C LEU A 27 11.71 -14.63 -3.56
N THR A 28 12.43 -14.18 -2.54
CA THR A 28 12.64 -12.75 -2.28
C THR A 28 13.36 -12.10 -3.46
N ALA A 29 14.44 -12.71 -3.95
CA ALA A 29 15.18 -12.20 -5.11
C ALA A 29 14.33 -12.15 -6.40
N HIS A 30 13.48 -13.16 -6.63
CA HIS A 30 12.56 -13.15 -7.76
C HIS A 30 11.49 -12.04 -7.65
N ILE A 31 10.93 -11.83 -6.46
CA ILE A 31 9.96 -10.76 -6.21
C ILE A 31 10.60 -9.40 -6.48
N GLU A 32 11.77 -9.12 -5.90
CA GLU A 32 12.50 -7.86 -6.13
C GLU A 32 12.79 -7.63 -7.62
N THR A 33 13.15 -8.69 -8.36
CA THR A 33 13.39 -8.60 -9.80
C THR A 33 12.11 -8.22 -10.56
N LEU A 34 10.98 -8.83 -10.22
CA LEU A 34 9.69 -8.55 -10.84
C LEU A 34 9.18 -7.15 -10.52
N GLU A 35 9.31 -6.72 -9.27
CA GLU A 35 8.94 -5.35 -8.84
C GLU A 35 9.75 -4.31 -9.61
N ASN A 36 11.06 -4.52 -9.74
CA ASN A 36 11.93 -3.63 -10.51
C ASN A 36 11.56 -3.57 -12.01
N LEU A 37 11.19 -4.70 -12.60
CA LEU A 37 10.72 -4.75 -13.99
C LEU A 37 9.38 -4.02 -14.14
N LEU A 38 8.45 -4.21 -13.20
CA LEU A 38 7.15 -3.54 -13.20
C LEU A 38 7.32 -2.02 -13.07
N MET A 39 8.15 -1.54 -12.14
CA MET A 39 8.47 -0.12 -11.98
C MET A 39 9.03 0.46 -13.29
N LYS A 40 10.02 -0.21 -13.91
CA LYS A 40 10.55 0.22 -15.21
C LYS A 40 9.48 0.28 -16.28
N MET A 41 8.58 -0.69 -16.34
CA MET A 41 7.48 -0.69 -17.31
C MET A 41 6.52 0.48 -17.09
N ILE A 42 6.19 0.81 -15.84
CA ILE A 42 5.33 1.94 -15.48
C ILE A 42 6.02 3.26 -15.83
N GLU A 43 7.28 3.44 -15.44
CA GLU A 43 8.03 4.68 -15.65
C GLU A 43 8.41 4.92 -17.12
N GLN A 44 8.69 3.87 -17.89
CA GLN A 44 9.09 4.00 -19.31
C GLN A 44 7.91 4.08 -20.28
N LYS A 45 6.73 3.60 -19.90
CA LYS A 45 5.53 3.67 -20.75
C LYS A 45 4.74 4.93 -20.43
N ALA A 46 4.93 5.96 -21.26
CA ALA A 46 4.18 7.22 -21.24
C ALA A 46 2.65 7.10 -21.51
N TYR A 47 2.09 5.88 -21.59
CA TYR A 47 0.71 5.65 -22.05
C TYR A 47 -0.33 5.60 -20.92
N THR A 48 0.10 5.61 -19.66
CA THR A 48 -0.79 5.58 -18.50
C THR A 48 -0.27 6.51 -17.39
N PRO A 49 -0.35 7.84 -17.58
CA PRO A 49 0.03 8.82 -16.56
C PRO A 49 -0.64 8.54 -15.21
N ASP A 50 -1.88 8.08 -15.23
CA ASP A 50 -2.67 7.71 -14.05
C ASP A 50 -2.03 6.58 -13.21
N LEU A 51 -1.13 5.77 -13.77
CA LEU A 51 -0.41 4.76 -12.99
C LEU A 51 0.67 5.38 -12.10
N LEU A 52 1.27 6.51 -12.51
CA LEU A 52 2.29 7.20 -11.71
C LEU A 52 1.68 7.90 -10.48
N THR A 53 0.40 8.24 -10.55
CA THR A 53 -0.35 8.84 -9.45
C THR A 53 -1.17 7.82 -8.66
N SER A 54 -1.16 6.54 -9.05
CA SER A 54 -1.83 5.49 -8.28
C SER A 54 -1.17 5.31 -6.91
N ILE A 55 -2.00 5.19 -5.87
CA ILE A 55 -1.51 4.95 -4.51
C ILE A 55 -0.71 3.65 -4.39
N ASP A 56 -1.08 2.63 -5.18
CA ASP A 56 -0.43 1.32 -5.16
C ASP A 56 0.98 1.41 -5.75
N TYR A 57 1.15 2.20 -6.80
CA TYR A 57 2.47 2.50 -7.36
C TYR A 57 3.33 3.30 -6.39
N VAL A 58 2.77 4.32 -5.73
CA VAL A 58 3.48 5.10 -4.70
C VAL A 58 3.96 4.20 -3.56
N MET A 59 3.11 3.30 -3.08
CA MET A 59 3.47 2.33 -2.04
C MET A 59 4.56 1.37 -2.51
N LEU A 60 4.45 0.84 -3.74
CA LEU A 60 5.45 -0.05 -4.34
C LEU A 60 6.81 0.65 -4.47
N LYS A 61 6.84 1.86 -5.05
CA LYS A 61 8.07 2.63 -5.30
C LYS A 61 8.82 2.95 -4.00
N ARG A 62 8.09 3.16 -2.90
CA ARG A 62 8.68 3.42 -1.59
C ARG A 62 9.05 2.16 -0.81
N ASN A 63 8.77 0.97 -1.35
CA ASN A 63 8.86 -0.29 -0.62
C ASN A 63 8.13 -0.19 0.73
N ALA A 64 6.87 0.27 0.68
CA ALA A 64 6.09 0.58 1.87
C ALA A 64 5.94 -0.65 2.76
N SER A 65 6.19 -0.48 4.07
CA SER A 65 6.02 -1.58 5.03
C SER A 65 4.57 -2.06 5.10
N SER A 66 4.36 -3.32 5.48
CA SER A 66 3.02 -3.86 5.70
C SER A 66 2.20 -3.04 6.70
N ALA A 67 2.87 -2.40 7.67
CA ALA A 67 2.23 -1.47 8.59
C ALA A 67 1.66 -0.24 7.85
N ALA A 68 2.44 0.39 6.97
CA ALA A 68 1.99 1.54 6.18
C ALA A 68 0.83 1.18 5.24
N VAL A 69 0.87 0.00 4.62
CA VAL A 69 -0.22 -0.51 3.77
C VAL A 69 -1.52 -0.64 4.58
N LEU A 70 -1.46 -1.12 5.83
CA LEU A 70 -2.62 -1.23 6.70
C LEU A 70 -3.14 0.12 7.22
N GLN A 71 -2.29 1.15 7.30
CA GLN A 71 -2.72 2.48 7.74
C GLN A 71 -3.63 3.17 6.73
N LEU A 72 -3.49 2.90 5.43
CA LEU A 72 -4.30 3.55 4.39
C LEU A 72 -5.82 3.27 4.56
N PRO A 73 -6.28 2.00 4.69
CA PRO A 73 -7.69 1.74 5.00
C PRO A 73 -8.16 2.40 6.30
N LEU A 74 -7.33 2.38 7.35
CA LEU A 74 -7.68 2.97 8.65
C LEU A 74 -7.84 4.49 8.55
N PHE A 75 -6.98 5.15 7.79
CA PHE A 75 -7.06 6.57 7.49
C PHE A 75 -8.38 6.92 6.80
N LEU A 76 -8.77 6.17 5.76
CA LEU A 76 -10.05 6.40 5.07
C LEU A 76 -11.26 6.19 6.01
N ILE A 77 -11.23 5.14 6.83
CA ILE A 77 -12.27 4.88 7.84
C ILE A 77 -12.36 6.04 8.84
N ARG A 78 -11.21 6.58 9.29
CA ARG A 78 -11.16 7.72 10.19
C ARG A 78 -11.88 8.93 9.60
N ILE A 79 -11.54 9.31 8.37
CA ILE A 79 -12.15 10.46 7.69
C ILE A 79 -13.67 10.29 7.53
N GLN A 80 -14.14 9.08 7.18
CA GLN A 80 -15.58 8.79 7.12
C GLN A 80 -16.26 8.93 8.48
N LYS A 81 -15.65 8.40 9.55
CA LYS A 81 -16.21 8.50 10.90
C LYS A 81 -16.24 9.94 11.38
N ASP A 82 -15.16 10.69 11.17
CA ASP A 82 -15.10 12.10 11.55
C ASP A 82 -16.21 12.88 10.86
N TYR A 83 -16.42 12.65 9.57
CA TYR A 83 -17.56 13.22 8.85
C TYR A 83 -18.91 12.78 9.42
N GLN A 84 -19.11 11.49 9.71
CA GLN A 84 -20.36 10.96 10.24
C GLN A 84 -20.72 11.54 11.63
N PHE A 85 -19.73 11.72 12.51
CA PHE A 85 -19.95 12.14 13.89
C PHE A 85 -19.89 13.66 14.09
N SER A 86 -19.04 14.36 13.35
CA SER A 86 -18.80 15.79 13.54
C SER A 86 -19.28 16.66 12.37
N GLY A 87 -19.61 16.05 11.22
CA GLY A 87 -19.93 16.76 9.99
C GLY A 87 -18.74 17.45 9.33
N ILE A 88 -17.53 17.31 9.90
CA ILE A 88 -16.31 17.93 9.37
C ILE A 88 -15.92 17.23 8.06
N ILE A 89 -15.73 18.02 7.01
CA ILE A 89 -15.22 17.57 5.73
C ILE A 89 -13.85 18.24 5.55
N PRO A 90 -12.76 17.48 5.41
CA PRO A 90 -11.46 18.07 5.13
C PRO A 90 -11.45 18.66 3.72
N THR A 91 -10.61 19.68 3.49
CA THR A 91 -10.29 20.11 2.11
C THR A 91 -9.41 19.07 1.44
N LEU A 92 -9.37 19.05 0.11
CA LEU A 92 -8.53 18.12 -0.63
C LEU A 92 -7.03 18.27 -0.27
N ALA A 93 -6.56 19.50 -0.05
CA ALA A 93 -5.19 19.78 0.37
C ALA A 93 -4.88 19.20 1.75
N HIS A 94 -5.80 19.33 2.71
CA HIS A 94 -5.63 18.76 4.04
C HIS A 94 -5.64 17.23 3.98
N PHE A 95 -6.59 16.63 3.25
CA PHE A 95 -6.63 15.19 3.02
C PHE A 95 -5.32 14.68 2.41
N HIS A 96 -4.77 15.41 1.43
CA HIS A 96 -3.51 15.05 0.79
C HIS A 96 -2.33 15.08 1.76
N SER A 97 -2.19 16.14 2.55
CA SER A 97 -1.14 16.25 3.57
C SER A 97 -1.24 15.12 4.62
N GLU A 98 -2.45 14.81 5.09
CA GLU A 98 -2.66 13.70 6.02
C GLU A 98 -2.38 12.34 5.38
N LEU A 99 -2.71 12.15 4.10
CA LEU A 99 -2.39 10.95 3.35
C LEU A 99 -0.87 10.75 3.29
N LEU A 100 -0.10 11.77 2.88
CA LEU A 100 1.36 11.68 2.82
C LEU A 100 1.96 11.37 4.20
N THR A 101 1.44 11.99 5.25
CA THR A 101 1.82 11.70 6.64
C THR A 101 1.53 10.24 7.02
N THR A 102 0.35 9.73 6.66
CA THR A 102 -0.07 8.34 6.90
C THR A 102 0.87 7.35 6.22
N LEU A 103 1.37 7.70 5.04
CA LEU A 103 2.35 6.91 4.29
C LEU A 103 3.79 7.09 4.79
N SER A 104 4.00 7.86 5.87
CA SER A 104 5.33 8.20 6.40
C SER A 104 6.22 8.82 5.32
N ILE A 105 5.68 9.75 4.53
CA ILE A 105 6.42 10.55 3.54
C ILE A 105 6.93 11.80 4.25
N ASP A 106 8.25 11.96 4.25
CA ASP A 106 8.91 13.11 4.86
C ASP A 106 8.50 14.40 4.15
N GLU A 107 8.37 15.49 4.92
CA GLU A 107 8.00 16.82 4.38
C GLU A 107 8.88 17.27 3.21
N LYS A 108 10.17 16.92 3.24
CA LYS A 108 11.14 17.23 2.18
C LYS A 108 10.88 16.50 0.87
N GLU A 109 10.19 15.36 0.93
CA GLU A 109 9.89 14.53 -0.24
C GLU A 109 8.49 14.82 -0.80
N GLN A 110 7.63 15.52 -0.05
CA GLN A 110 6.22 15.75 -0.41
C GLN A 110 6.05 16.42 -1.77
N GLU A 111 7.02 17.23 -2.22
CA GLU A 111 7.02 17.85 -3.56
C GLU A 111 7.00 16.83 -4.71
N ASN A 112 7.45 15.60 -4.46
CA ASN A 112 7.44 14.51 -5.45
C ASN A 112 6.10 13.77 -5.52
N TYR A 113 5.16 14.08 -4.62
CA TYR A 113 3.88 13.38 -4.50
C TYR A 113 2.75 14.39 -4.72
N PRO A 114 2.25 14.51 -5.95
CA PRO A 114 1.32 15.57 -6.28
C PRO A 114 -0.11 15.22 -5.82
N ILE A 115 -0.97 16.23 -5.70
CA ILE A 115 -2.33 16.12 -5.13
C ILE A 115 -3.25 15.18 -5.93
N GLU A 116 -2.90 14.94 -7.20
CA GLU A 116 -3.50 13.98 -8.12
C GLU A 116 -3.52 12.57 -7.51
N ILE A 117 -2.53 12.19 -6.68
CA ILE A 117 -2.53 10.91 -5.97
C ILE A 117 -3.77 10.78 -5.08
N SER A 118 -4.09 11.83 -4.32
CA SER A 118 -5.26 11.85 -3.45
C SER A 118 -6.56 11.87 -4.26
N THR A 119 -6.59 12.63 -5.34
CA THR A 119 -7.75 12.73 -6.23
C THR A 119 -8.08 11.37 -6.84
N GLN A 120 -7.07 10.67 -7.36
CA GLN A 120 -7.22 9.34 -7.93
C GLN A 120 -7.64 8.31 -6.89
N LEU A 121 -6.98 8.29 -5.72
CA LEU A 121 -7.37 7.42 -4.61
C LEU A 121 -8.86 7.61 -4.26
N ILE A 122 -9.31 8.86 -4.13
CA ILE A 122 -10.71 9.14 -3.82
C ILE A 122 -11.63 8.60 -4.91
N HIS A 123 -11.32 8.86 -6.19
CA HIS A 123 -12.11 8.34 -7.31
C HIS A 123 -12.17 6.81 -7.34
N GLU A 124 -11.06 6.12 -7.09
CA GLU A 124 -11.01 4.66 -7.01
C GLU A 124 -11.91 4.12 -5.88
N LYS A 125 -11.87 4.74 -4.70
CA LYS A 125 -12.66 4.31 -3.54
C LYS A 125 -14.14 4.68 -3.62
N LEU A 126 -14.47 5.76 -4.33
CA LEU A 126 -15.85 6.09 -4.70
C LEU A 126 -16.42 5.06 -5.66
N LYS A 127 -15.67 4.65 -6.70
CA LYS A 127 -16.09 3.60 -7.63
C LYS A 127 -16.33 2.26 -6.93
N SER A 128 -15.58 1.95 -5.88
CA SER A 128 -15.82 0.75 -5.07
C SER A 128 -16.96 0.87 -4.07
N GLY A 129 -17.53 2.07 -3.86
CA GLY A 129 -18.60 2.32 -2.88
C GLY A 129 -18.14 2.23 -1.42
N VAL A 130 -16.85 2.44 -1.16
CA VAL A 130 -16.24 2.27 0.18
C VAL A 130 -15.93 3.62 0.83
N PHE A 131 -15.93 4.72 0.08
CA PHE A 131 -15.50 6.05 0.57
C PHE A 131 -16.42 7.20 0.14
N ASP A 132 -17.69 7.16 0.53
CA ASP A 132 -18.73 8.12 0.10
C ASP A 132 -18.43 9.59 0.42
N VAL A 133 -17.71 9.85 1.52
CA VAL A 133 -17.28 11.23 1.88
C VAL A 133 -16.32 11.82 0.83
N GLY A 134 -15.71 10.98 0.00
CA GLY A 134 -14.79 11.38 -1.06
C GLY A 134 -15.35 12.44 -2.00
N GLU A 135 -16.62 12.32 -2.40
CA GLU A 135 -17.25 13.31 -3.31
C GLU A 135 -17.34 14.69 -2.66
N LYS A 136 -17.55 14.74 -1.35
CA LYS A 136 -17.58 15.99 -0.60
C LYS A 136 -16.20 16.63 -0.52
N ILE A 137 -15.16 15.81 -0.28
CA ILE A 137 -13.76 16.28 -0.21
C ILE A 137 -13.32 16.87 -1.55
N LEU A 138 -13.66 16.23 -2.67
CA LEU A 138 -13.33 16.72 -4.02
C LEU A 138 -13.96 18.08 -4.35
N ASN A 139 -15.11 18.38 -3.74
CA ASN A 139 -15.86 19.61 -3.98
C ASN A 139 -15.65 20.68 -2.89
N ASN A 140 -14.84 20.39 -1.87
CA ASN A 140 -14.60 21.26 -0.72
C ASN A 140 -13.24 21.97 -0.88
N GLN A 141 -13.28 23.19 -1.41
CA GLN A 141 -12.10 24.05 -1.67
C GLN A 141 -11.72 24.87 -0.46
#